data_AF-A0A9P6BBC6-F1
#
_entry.id   AF-A0A9P6BBC6-F1
#
_cell.length_a   1.000
_cell.length_b   1.000
_cell.length_c   1.000
_cell.angle_alpha   90.00
_cell.angle_beta   90.00
_cell.angle_gamma   90.00
#
_symmetry.space_group_name_H-M   'P 1'
#
loop_
_entity.id
_entity.type
_entity.pdbx_description
1 polymer ?
#
loop_
_entity_poly.entity_id
_entity_poly.type
_entity_poly.pdbx_seq_one_letter_code
_entity_poly.pdbx_strand_id
1 'polypeptide(L)'
;MTARAQLDTLMTICTHFTLERRHVALYDPAFSRLDQEGLSALGFNVQLTNKLGKYDLAIPALLYMPHCSLKLQENFFRHNWVRAKLEKLLMISNDLALYADSIAAHNLQVTFPCTARLLPHLHSRKLPRCHPLPEAFNDMSFQYVAPGTLPPDSASDFWDLEPELCLGVSSDVEAIISSTPSGVVDATHPCRFFPRPEQRHVTGVRTGDSA
;
A
#
# COMPACT_ATOMS: atom_id res chain seq x y z
N MET A 1 -12.16 -8.34 10.06
CA MET A 1 -12.03 -6.98 10.62
C MET A 1 -13.37 -6.23 10.54
N THR A 2 -13.70 -5.33 11.48
CA THR A 2 -14.96 -4.54 11.43
C THR A 2 -14.73 -3.20 10.73
N ALA A 3 -15.78 -2.59 10.16
CA ALA A 3 -15.71 -1.26 9.54
C ALA A 3 -15.19 -0.18 10.51
N ARG A 4 -15.58 -0.28 11.80
CA ARG A 4 -15.06 0.59 12.86
C ARG A 4 -13.55 0.47 13.01
N ALA A 5 -13.01 -0.75 13.09
CA ALA A 5 -11.56 -0.96 13.22
C ALA A 5 -10.80 -0.46 11.99
N GLN A 6 -11.37 -0.59 10.79
CA GLN A 6 -10.78 -0.05 9.57
C GLN A 6 -10.71 1.48 9.60
N LEU A 7 -11.79 2.14 9.99
CA LEU A 7 -11.85 3.61 10.10
C LEU A 7 -10.92 4.13 11.21
N ASP A 8 -10.91 3.50 12.39
CA ASP A 8 -10.03 3.87 13.50
C ASP A 8 -8.54 3.77 13.07
N THR A 9 -8.20 2.73 12.30
CA THR A 9 -6.85 2.56 11.73
C THR A 9 -6.52 3.66 10.74
N LEU A 10 -7.43 3.97 9.81
CA LEU A 10 -7.25 5.06 8.85
C LEU A 10 -7.06 6.41 9.56
N MET A 11 -7.86 6.70 10.60
CA MET A 11 -7.73 7.91 11.41
C MET A 11 -6.39 7.97 12.14
N THR A 12 -5.92 6.83 12.66
CA THR A 12 -4.62 6.70 13.30
C THR A 12 -3.48 6.95 12.31
N ILE A 13 -3.56 6.38 11.11
CA ILE A 13 -2.61 6.63 10.01
C ILE A 13 -2.58 8.13 9.68
N CYS A 14 -3.75 8.75 9.50
CA CYS A 14 -3.82 10.19 9.20
C CYS A 14 -3.17 11.03 10.31
N THR A 15 -3.42 10.68 11.57
CA THR A 15 -2.82 11.38 12.72
C THR A 15 -1.31 11.19 12.78
N HIS A 16 -0.84 9.95 12.66
CA HIS A 16 0.58 9.60 12.77
C HIS A 16 1.43 10.23 11.67
N PHE A 17 0.95 10.22 10.42
CA PHE A 17 1.66 10.80 9.29
C PHE A 17 1.29 12.26 9.02
N THR A 18 0.47 12.89 9.89
CA THR A 18 0.02 14.29 9.75
C THR A 18 -0.64 14.54 8.38
N LEU A 19 -1.50 13.61 7.96
CA LEU A 19 -2.19 13.66 6.67
C LEU A 19 -3.46 14.49 6.82
N GLU A 20 -3.65 15.45 5.91
CA GLU A 20 -4.89 16.18 5.83
C GLU A 20 -5.97 15.29 5.22
N ARG A 21 -7.05 15.05 5.99
CA ARG A 21 -8.15 14.16 5.59
C ARG A 21 -8.78 14.53 4.24
N ARG A 22 -8.76 15.81 3.85
CA ARG A 22 -9.24 16.28 2.54
C ARG A 22 -8.44 15.74 1.35
N HIS A 23 -7.21 15.27 1.57
CA HIS A 23 -6.36 14.65 0.54
C HIS A 23 -6.47 13.11 0.54
N VAL A 24 -7.17 12.55 1.51
CA VAL A 24 -7.45 11.11 1.61
C VAL A 24 -8.72 10.82 0.81
N ALA A 25 -8.57 10.12 -0.31
CA ALA A 25 -9.67 9.66 -1.12
C ALA A 25 -10.19 8.32 -0.58
N LEU A 26 -11.49 8.25 -0.29
CA LEU A 26 -12.14 7.04 0.23
C LEU A 26 -13.21 6.55 -0.72
N TYR A 27 -13.24 5.25 -0.96
CA TYR A 27 -14.29 4.57 -1.70
C TYR A 27 -14.53 3.17 -1.14
N ASP A 28 -15.79 2.83 -0.94
CA ASP A 28 -16.21 1.47 -0.65
C ASP A 28 -17.56 1.28 -1.34
N PRO A 29 -17.73 0.26 -2.20
CA PRO A 29 -19.01 -0.01 -2.83
C PRO A 29 -20.11 -0.33 -1.81
N ALA A 30 -19.77 -0.72 -0.58
CA ALA A 30 -20.71 -0.95 0.51
C ALA A 30 -21.10 0.33 1.28
N PHE A 31 -20.49 1.49 1.01
CA PHE A 31 -20.85 2.72 1.69
C PHE A 31 -22.30 3.10 1.42
N SER A 32 -23.10 3.14 2.48
CA SER A 32 -24.41 3.75 2.46
C SER A 32 -24.28 5.28 2.35
N ARG A 33 -25.39 5.94 2.03
CA ARG A 33 -25.46 7.41 2.05
C ARG A 33 -25.03 8.00 3.39
N LEU A 34 -25.40 7.35 4.50
CA LEU A 34 -25.03 7.81 5.84
C LEU A 34 -23.53 7.67 6.09
N ASP A 35 -22.89 6.62 5.58
CA ASP A 35 -21.43 6.44 5.68
C ASP A 35 -20.71 7.55 4.89
N GLN A 36 -21.18 7.84 3.68
CA GLN A 36 -20.62 8.90 2.83
C GLN A 36 -20.75 10.27 3.47
N GLU A 37 -21.92 10.61 4.02
CA GLU A 37 -22.18 11.87 4.71
C GLU A 37 -21.33 11.98 5.98
N GLY A 38 -21.23 10.91 6.77
CA GLY A 38 -20.41 10.86 7.98
C GLY A 38 -18.91 11.03 7.71
N LEU A 39 -18.37 10.31 6.72
CA LEU A 39 -16.96 10.43 6.32
C LEU A 39 -16.66 11.81 5.75
N SER A 40 -17.57 12.39 4.97
CA SER A 40 -17.43 13.75 4.44
C SER A 40 -17.46 14.78 5.58
N ALA A 41 -18.33 14.62 6.58
CA ALA A 41 -18.36 15.47 7.77
C ALA A 41 -17.09 15.36 8.62
N LEU A 42 -16.40 14.21 8.58
CA LEU A 42 -15.07 14.03 9.17
C LEU A 42 -13.95 14.66 8.33
N GLY A 43 -14.27 15.24 7.16
CA GLY A 43 -13.32 15.96 6.29
C GLY A 43 -12.61 15.09 5.27
N PHE A 44 -13.07 13.86 5.04
CA PHE A 44 -12.52 12.98 4.00
C PHE A 44 -13.05 13.31 2.60
N ASN A 45 -12.25 13.02 1.58
CA ASN A 45 -12.68 13.13 0.18
C ASN A 45 -13.35 11.82 -0.27
N VAL A 46 -14.64 11.68 0.00
CA VAL A 46 -15.41 10.49 -0.39
C VAL A 46 -15.65 10.49 -1.89
N GLN A 47 -15.15 9.46 -2.59
CA GLN A 47 -15.37 9.27 -4.02
C GLN A 47 -16.78 8.67 -4.23
N LEU A 48 -17.48 9.14 -5.27
CA LEU A 48 -18.81 8.63 -5.63
C LEU A 48 -18.76 7.60 -6.76
N THR A 49 -17.61 7.46 -7.41
CA THR A 49 -17.41 6.60 -8.58
C THR A 49 -16.37 5.54 -8.28
N ASN A 50 -16.70 4.28 -8.58
CA ASN A 50 -15.73 3.18 -8.55
C ASN A 50 -14.65 3.41 -9.61
N LYS A 51 -13.38 3.57 -9.19
CA LYS A 51 -12.26 3.73 -10.14
C LYS A 51 -11.63 2.39 -10.52
N LEU A 52 -12.09 1.28 -9.95
CA LEU A 52 -11.62 -0.08 -10.25
C LEU A 52 -10.10 -0.22 -10.08
N GLY A 53 -9.54 0.43 -9.06
CA GLY A 53 -8.11 0.48 -8.75
C GLY A 53 -7.32 1.52 -9.56
N LYS A 54 -7.94 2.24 -10.50
CA LYS A 54 -7.24 3.15 -11.42
C LYS A 54 -6.99 4.53 -10.82
N TYR A 55 -6.12 4.59 -9.83
CA TYR A 55 -5.66 5.82 -9.22
C TYR A 55 -4.19 6.05 -9.56
N ASP A 56 -3.90 7.26 -10.02
CA ASP A 56 -2.59 7.60 -10.55
C ASP A 56 -1.58 7.94 -9.43
N LEU A 57 -0.43 7.28 -9.45
CA LEU A 57 0.72 7.57 -8.59
C LEU A 57 1.59 8.71 -9.15
N ALA A 58 0.96 9.86 -9.43
CA ALA A 58 1.68 11.07 -9.84
C ALA A 58 2.69 11.52 -8.77
N ILE A 59 2.31 11.37 -7.50
CA ILE A 59 3.08 11.72 -6.31
C ILE A 59 3.19 10.52 -5.36
N PRO A 60 4.15 10.51 -4.42
CA PRO A 60 4.17 9.54 -3.32
C PRO A 60 2.82 9.44 -2.62
N ALA A 61 2.32 8.22 -2.48
CA ALA A 61 1.00 7.95 -1.91
C ALA A 61 1.02 6.70 -1.03
N LEU A 62 0.16 6.73 -0.01
CA LEU A 62 -0.12 5.59 0.84
C LEU A 62 -1.43 4.94 0.38
N LEU A 63 -1.35 3.73 -0.13
CA LEU A 63 -2.50 2.92 -0.52
C LEU A 63 -2.97 2.12 0.69
N TYR A 64 -4.17 2.37 1.21
CA TYR A 64 -4.74 1.61 2.32
C TYR A 64 -5.89 0.77 1.81
N MET A 65 -5.67 -0.54 1.64
CA MET A 65 -6.68 -1.45 1.07
C MET A 65 -6.86 -2.67 1.96
N PRO A 66 -7.59 -2.51 3.07
CA PRO A 66 -7.92 -3.64 3.94
C PRO A 66 -8.81 -4.64 3.20
N HIS A 67 -8.44 -5.93 3.21
CA HIS A 67 -9.25 -7.03 2.65
C HIS A 67 -9.72 -6.84 1.20
N CYS A 68 -8.93 -6.16 0.36
CA CYS A 68 -9.22 -6.07 -1.07
C CYS A 68 -8.89 -7.38 -1.80
N SER A 69 -9.55 -7.63 -2.93
CA SER A 69 -9.16 -8.75 -3.80
C SER A 69 -7.84 -8.47 -4.49
N LEU A 70 -7.17 -9.56 -4.88
CA LEU A 70 -6.02 -9.49 -5.79
C LEU A 70 -6.35 -8.79 -7.11
N LYS A 71 -7.58 -8.93 -7.64
CA LYS A 71 -7.97 -8.28 -8.89
C LYS A 71 -7.91 -6.76 -8.78
N LEU A 72 -8.31 -6.22 -7.63
CA LEU A 72 -8.26 -4.78 -7.40
C LEU A 72 -6.82 -4.27 -7.27
N GLN A 73 -5.95 -5.02 -6.57
CA GLN A 73 -4.52 -4.69 -6.48
C GLN A 73 -3.83 -4.78 -7.85
N GLU A 74 -4.14 -5.82 -8.63
CA GLU A 74 -3.63 -6.01 -10.00
C GLU A 74 -4.01 -4.84 -10.91
N ASN A 75 -5.28 -4.40 -10.88
CA ASN A 75 -5.72 -3.24 -11.65
C ASN A 75 -4.95 -1.97 -11.27
N PHE A 76 -4.69 -1.78 -9.97
CA PHE A 76 -3.90 -0.66 -9.46
C PHE A 76 -2.46 -0.71 -9.98
N PHE A 77 -1.81 -1.87 -9.92
CA PHE A 77 -0.45 -2.04 -10.43
C PHE A 77 -0.40 -1.84 -11.94
N ARG A 78 -1.32 -2.44 -12.71
CA ARG A 78 -1.41 -2.27 -14.16
C ARG A 78 -1.59 -0.80 -14.55
N HIS A 79 -2.43 -0.06 -13.85
CA HIS A 79 -2.64 1.38 -14.11
C HIS A 79 -1.36 2.21 -13.87
N ASN A 80 -0.50 1.75 -12.96
CA ASN A 80 0.72 2.42 -12.55
C ASN A 80 2.00 1.72 -13.03
N TRP A 81 1.92 0.87 -14.07
CA TRP A 81 2.97 -0.09 -14.46
C TRP A 81 4.18 0.52 -15.16
N VAL A 82 4.81 1.50 -14.50
CA VAL A 82 6.07 2.12 -14.90
C VAL A 82 6.91 2.34 -13.65
N ARG A 83 8.24 2.23 -13.79
CA ARG A 83 9.15 2.27 -12.65
C ARG A 83 8.96 3.50 -11.77
N ALA A 84 8.96 4.68 -12.40
CA ALA A 84 8.85 5.96 -11.70
C ALA A 84 7.56 6.14 -10.88
N LYS A 85 6.50 5.35 -11.16
CA LYS A 85 5.26 5.35 -10.38
C LYS A 85 5.29 4.30 -9.28
N LEU A 86 5.71 3.08 -9.57
CA LEU A 86 5.74 2.01 -8.58
C LEU A 86 6.73 2.28 -7.42
N GLU A 87 7.84 2.98 -7.69
CA GLU A 87 8.79 3.40 -6.64
C GLU A 87 8.21 4.44 -5.65
N LYS A 88 7.05 5.06 -5.98
CA LYS A 88 6.35 6.02 -5.11
C LYS A 88 5.31 5.37 -4.19
N LEU A 89 5.11 4.06 -4.30
CA LEU A 89 4.07 3.33 -3.60
C LEU A 89 4.51 2.92 -2.19
N LEU A 90 3.72 3.31 -1.20
CA LEU A 90 3.63 2.64 0.10
C LEU A 90 2.22 2.05 0.22
N MET A 91 2.10 0.77 0.52
CA MET A 91 0.82 0.07 0.62
C MET A 91 0.64 -0.53 2.00
N ILE A 92 -0.58 -0.47 2.51
CA ILE A 92 -1.06 -1.20 3.68
C ILE A 92 -2.24 -2.04 3.21
N SER A 93 -2.00 -3.33 3.01
CA SER A 93 -2.99 -4.29 2.53
C SER A 93 -2.64 -5.67 3.06
N ASN A 94 -3.46 -6.68 2.72
CA ASN A 94 -3.06 -8.07 2.91
C ASN A 94 -1.71 -8.32 2.24
N ASP A 95 -0.82 -9.02 2.94
CA ASP A 95 0.52 -9.36 2.45
C ASP A 95 0.42 -10.13 1.13
N LEU A 96 0.98 -9.56 0.07
CA LEU A 96 0.88 -10.14 -1.26
C LEU A 96 1.53 -11.51 -1.36
N ALA A 97 2.53 -11.80 -0.50
CA ALA A 97 3.18 -13.10 -0.44
C ALA A 97 2.21 -14.22 -0.08
N LEU A 98 1.18 -13.94 0.73
CA LEU A 98 0.16 -14.94 1.09
C LEU A 98 -0.64 -15.43 -0.11
N TYR A 99 -0.79 -14.59 -1.15
CA TYR A 99 -1.45 -15.01 -2.37
C TYR A 99 -0.56 -15.87 -3.26
N ALA A 100 0.75 -15.64 -3.26
CA ALA A 100 1.70 -16.49 -3.96
C ALA A 100 1.81 -17.90 -3.34
N ASP A 101 1.63 -18.01 -2.02
CA ASP A 101 1.61 -19.30 -1.34
C ASP A 101 0.31 -20.09 -1.60
N SER A 102 -0.80 -19.41 -1.89
CA SER A 102 -2.13 -20.03 -2.07
C SER A 102 -2.51 -20.27 -3.54
N ILE A 103 -1.89 -19.56 -4.49
CA ILE A 103 -2.14 -19.69 -5.93
C ILE A 103 -0.90 -20.29 -6.60
N ALA A 104 -1.08 -21.33 -7.41
CA ALA A 104 0.03 -21.90 -8.18
C ALA A 104 0.73 -20.82 -9.01
N ALA A 105 2.07 -20.77 -8.97
CA ALA A 105 2.86 -19.69 -9.57
C ALA A 105 2.50 -19.39 -11.04
N HIS A 106 2.25 -20.42 -11.85
CA HIS A 106 1.82 -20.23 -13.25
C HIS A 106 0.46 -19.52 -13.35
N ASN A 107 -0.50 -19.86 -12.50
CA ASN A 107 -1.81 -19.21 -12.45
C ASN A 107 -1.70 -17.76 -11.98
N LEU A 108 -0.83 -17.49 -11.00
CA LEU A 108 -0.56 -16.13 -10.55
C LEU A 108 0.04 -15.29 -11.69
N GLN A 109 1.03 -15.82 -12.42
CA GLN A 109 1.65 -15.12 -13.55
C GLN A 109 0.66 -14.82 -14.69
N VAL A 110 -0.25 -15.75 -15.01
CA VAL A 110 -1.23 -15.56 -16.08
C VAL A 110 -2.37 -14.62 -15.66
N THR A 111 -2.87 -14.77 -14.43
CA THR A 111 -4.08 -14.06 -13.96
C THR A 111 -3.76 -12.68 -13.40
N PHE A 112 -2.59 -12.55 -12.76
CA PHE A 112 -2.14 -11.35 -12.05
C PHE A 112 -0.67 -11.05 -12.37
N PRO A 113 -0.32 -10.81 -13.66
CA PRO A 113 1.06 -10.66 -14.10
C PRO A 113 1.80 -9.52 -13.39
N CYS A 114 1.14 -8.41 -13.10
CA CYS A 114 1.77 -7.28 -12.41
C CYS A 114 2.14 -7.69 -10.98
N THR A 115 1.22 -8.32 -10.27
CA THR A 115 1.45 -8.83 -8.91
C THR A 115 2.57 -9.85 -8.89
N ALA A 116 2.56 -10.83 -9.80
CA ALA A 116 3.58 -11.86 -9.89
C ALA A 116 4.98 -11.29 -10.15
N ARG A 117 5.08 -10.31 -11.05
CA ARG A 117 6.33 -9.64 -11.41
C ARG A 117 6.80 -8.71 -10.29
N LEU A 118 5.91 -8.01 -9.60
CA LEU A 118 6.25 -7.03 -8.57
C LEU A 118 6.67 -7.68 -7.24
N LEU A 119 6.09 -8.83 -6.90
CA LEU A 119 6.26 -9.48 -5.60
C LEU A 119 7.73 -9.67 -5.16
N PRO A 120 8.67 -10.13 -6.02
CA PRO A 120 10.08 -10.25 -5.63
C PRO A 120 10.78 -8.92 -5.31
N HIS A 121 10.19 -7.79 -5.70
CA HIS A 121 10.74 -6.45 -5.50
C HIS A 121 10.10 -5.71 -4.30
N LEU A 122 9.06 -6.30 -3.70
CA LEU A 122 8.37 -5.75 -2.54
C LEU A 122 9.06 -6.15 -1.24
N HIS A 123 9.25 -5.16 -0.38
CA HIS A 123 9.53 -5.39 1.03
C HIS A 123 8.22 -5.37 1.80
N SER A 124 7.92 -6.47 2.49
CA SER A 124 6.76 -6.60 3.38
C SER A 124 7.20 -6.54 4.85
N ARG A 125 6.43 -5.82 5.67
CA ARG A 125 6.51 -5.83 7.14
C ARG A 125 5.12 -5.98 7.72
N LYS A 126 4.86 -7.11 8.39
CA LYS A 126 3.57 -7.36 9.05
C LYS A 126 3.21 -6.25 10.03
N LEU A 127 1.92 -5.90 10.07
CA LEU A 127 1.43 -4.97 11.09
C LEU A 127 1.57 -5.59 12.48
N PRO A 128 1.85 -4.79 13.51
CA PRO A 128 1.84 -5.27 14.89
C PRO A 128 0.44 -5.77 15.26
N ARG A 129 0.38 -6.76 16.15
CA ARG A 129 -0.90 -7.21 16.72
C ARG A 129 -1.56 -6.05 17.45
N CYS A 130 -2.83 -5.81 17.15
CA CYS A 130 -3.62 -4.77 17.81
C CYS A 130 -4.51 -5.41 18.88
N HIS A 131 -4.32 -5.07 20.15
CA HIS A 131 -5.28 -5.44 21.20
C HIS A 131 -6.41 -4.39 21.23
N PRO A 132 -7.70 -4.78 21.38
CA PRO A 132 -8.22 -6.10 21.75
C PRO A 132 -8.57 -7.02 20.56
N LEU A 133 -8.22 -6.67 19.31
CA LEU A 133 -8.56 -7.42 18.10
C LEU A 133 -7.32 -8.09 17.46
N PRO A 134 -6.72 -9.11 18.10
CA PRO A 134 -5.44 -9.68 17.67
C PRO A 134 -5.44 -10.23 16.24
N GLU A 135 -6.62 -10.70 15.78
CA GLU A 135 -6.81 -11.26 14.43
C GLU A 135 -7.29 -10.23 13.39
N ALA A 136 -7.55 -8.97 13.76
CA ALA A 136 -8.09 -8.01 12.81
C ALA A 136 -7.11 -7.63 11.69
N PHE A 137 -5.80 -7.74 11.95
CA PHE A 137 -4.73 -7.29 11.06
C PHE A 137 -3.66 -8.36 10.81
N ASN A 138 -3.94 -9.63 11.15
CA ASN A 138 -2.99 -10.74 11.07
C ASN A 138 -2.40 -10.94 9.66
N ASP A 139 -3.20 -10.69 8.64
CA ASP A 139 -2.77 -10.81 7.24
C ASP A 139 -2.24 -9.50 6.65
N MET A 140 -2.43 -8.35 7.34
CA MET A 140 -2.03 -7.05 6.82
C MET A 140 -0.55 -6.74 7.04
N SER A 141 0.03 -6.02 6.09
CA SER A 141 1.43 -5.62 6.08
C SER A 141 1.63 -4.25 5.44
N PHE A 142 2.69 -3.56 5.87
CA PHE A 142 3.30 -2.48 5.11
C PHE A 142 4.11 -3.08 3.97
N GLN A 143 3.81 -2.69 2.73
CA GLN A 143 4.46 -3.18 1.52
C GLN A 143 4.94 -1.99 0.69
N TYR A 144 6.19 -2.01 0.25
CA TYR A 144 6.76 -0.97 -0.61
C TYR A 144 7.82 -1.54 -1.53
N VAL A 145 8.07 -0.88 -2.66
CA VAL A 145 9.15 -1.22 -3.57
C VAL A 145 10.46 -0.69 -2.99
N ALA A 146 11.48 -1.55 -2.83
CA ALA A 146 12.78 -1.05 -2.40
C ALA A 146 13.47 -0.21 -3.49
N PRO A 147 14.17 0.87 -3.11
CA PRO A 147 14.92 1.67 -4.05
C PRO A 147 15.89 0.81 -4.86
N GLY A 148 15.79 0.90 -6.20
CA GLY A 148 16.70 0.24 -7.12
C GLY A 148 16.49 -1.27 -7.30
N THR A 149 15.45 -1.88 -6.72
CA THR A 149 15.16 -3.31 -6.95
C THR A 149 14.44 -3.55 -8.27
N LEU A 150 13.67 -2.58 -8.77
CA LEU A 150 12.95 -2.72 -10.03
C LEU A 150 13.90 -2.69 -11.24
N PRO A 151 13.62 -3.47 -12.29
CA PRO A 151 14.37 -3.43 -13.54
C PRO A 151 14.39 -2.02 -14.18
N PRO A 152 15.39 -1.70 -15.02
CA PRO A 152 15.36 -0.49 -15.85
C PRO A 152 14.13 -0.50 -16.77
N ASP A 153 13.62 0.68 -17.16
CA ASP A 153 12.45 0.81 -18.04
C ASP A 153 12.65 0.11 -19.41
N SER A 154 13.90 -0.18 -19.80
CA SER A 154 14.24 -0.92 -21.02
C SER A 154 14.02 -2.44 -20.93
N ALA A 155 13.70 -2.99 -19.76
CA ALA A 155 13.50 -4.42 -19.57
C ALA A 155 12.10 -4.86 -20.03
N SER A 156 11.93 -5.09 -21.34
CA SER A 156 10.66 -5.48 -21.97
C SER A 156 10.00 -6.69 -21.29
N ASP A 157 10.77 -7.72 -20.95
CA ASP A 157 10.24 -8.95 -20.34
C ASP A 157 9.52 -8.70 -19.00
N PHE A 158 9.85 -7.59 -18.32
CA PHE A 158 9.21 -7.17 -17.09
C PHE A 158 8.08 -6.15 -17.32
N TRP A 159 8.32 -5.14 -18.17
CA TRP A 159 7.41 -4.01 -18.33
C TRP A 159 6.31 -4.24 -19.37
N ASP A 160 6.57 -5.05 -20.39
CA ASP A 160 5.58 -5.33 -21.43
C ASP A 160 4.54 -6.31 -20.89
N LEU A 161 3.32 -5.81 -20.74
CA LEU A 161 2.18 -6.59 -20.27
C LEU A 161 1.41 -7.15 -21.46
N GLU A 162 0.94 -8.38 -21.30
CA GLU A 162 -0.03 -8.98 -22.19
C GLU A 162 -1.36 -8.19 -22.13
N PRO A 163 -2.22 -8.26 -23.16
CA PRO A 163 -3.56 -7.67 -23.08
C PRO A 163 -4.32 -8.21 -21.86
N GLU A 164 -5.12 -7.36 -21.22
CA GLU A 164 -5.90 -7.77 -20.05
C GLU A 164 -6.84 -8.91 -20.44
N LEU A 165 -6.69 -10.08 -19.78
CA LEU A 165 -7.72 -11.10 -19.83
C LEU A 165 -8.98 -10.50 -19.20
N CYS A 166 -10.09 -10.46 -19.94
CA CYS A 166 -11.38 -9.95 -19.48
C CYS A 166 -11.91 -10.78 -18.31
N LEU A 167 -11.38 -10.54 -17.12
CA LEU A 167 -11.83 -11.08 -15.85
C LEU A 167 -12.74 -10.00 -15.25
N GLY A 168 -14.01 -10.37 -15.01
CA GLY A 168 -15.13 -9.47 -14.71
C GLY A 168 -14.91 -8.43 -13.59
N VAL A 169 -15.91 -7.54 -13.45
CA VAL A 169 -15.89 -6.36 -12.57
C VAL A 169 -15.77 -6.76 -11.09
N SER A 170 -14.83 -6.15 -10.36
CA SER A 170 -14.60 -6.38 -8.93
C SER A 170 -15.47 -5.44 -8.05
N SER A 171 -15.91 -5.94 -6.90
CA SER A 171 -16.78 -5.25 -5.92
C SER A 171 -16.05 -4.88 -4.62
N ASP A 172 -14.76 -4.56 -4.69
CA ASP A 172 -13.89 -4.45 -3.51
C ASP A 172 -13.65 -3.01 -3.01
N VAL A 173 -13.19 -2.90 -1.77
CA VAL A 173 -12.94 -1.64 -1.03
C VAL A 173 -11.66 -0.94 -1.51
N GLU A 174 -11.70 0.39 -1.66
CA GLU A 174 -10.58 1.23 -2.12
C GLU A 174 -10.38 2.45 -1.19
N ALA A 175 -9.30 2.53 -0.42
CA ALA A 175 -8.89 3.81 0.16
C ALA A 175 -7.49 4.20 -0.33
N ILE A 176 -7.41 5.39 -0.93
CA ILE A 176 -6.15 5.93 -1.46
C ILE A 176 -5.84 7.23 -0.78
N ILE A 177 -4.77 7.18 0.00
CA ILE A 177 -4.24 8.32 0.70
C ILE A 177 -3.18 8.94 -0.19
N SER A 178 -3.60 9.90 -1.02
CA SER A 178 -2.64 10.83 -1.63
C SER A 178 -2.25 11.85 -0.55
N SER A 179 -0.96 12.13 -0.38
CA SER A 179 -0.58 13.25 0.47
C SER A 179 0.57 14.01 -0.14
N THR A 180 0.44 15.33 -0.11
CA THR A 180 1.59 16.22 -0.09
C THR A 180 1.74 16.63 1.37
N PRO A 181 2.92 16.49 2.00
CA PRO A 181 3.14 17.07 3.31
C PRO A 181 2.92 18.58 3.22
N SER A 182 1.99 19.12 4.00
CA SER A 182 1.87 20.57 4.17
C SER A 182 3.06 21.06 5.00
N GLY A 183 4.12 21.48 4.33
CA GLY A 183 5.32 22.03 4.93
C GLY A 183 6.49 21.93 3.95
N VAL A 184 7.24 23.02 3.80
CA VAL A 184 8.44 23.13 2.96
C VAL A 184 9.29 21.87 3.09
N VAL A 185 9.35 21.08 2.02
CA VAL A 185 10.23 19.92 1.95
C VAL A 185 11.63 20.48 1.72
N ASP A 186 12.40 20.61 2.78
CA ASP A 186 13.85 20.80 2.66
C ASP A 186 14.39 19.64 1.82
N ALA A 187 14.89 19.97 0.62
CA ALA A 187 15.36 19.03 -0.40
C ALA A 187 16.55 18.17 0.07
N THR A 188 17.04 18.38 1.30
CA THR A 188 18.07 17.55 1.92
C THR A 188 17.55 16.25 2.54
N HIS A 189 16.22 16.08 2.72
CA HIS A 189 15.64 14.87 3.32
C HIS A 189 14.44 14.32 2.53
N PRO A 190 14.66 13.68 1.38
CA PRO A 190 13.60 13.09 0.59
C PRO A 190 13.29 11.72 1.19
N CYS A 191 12.42 11.62 2.20
CA CYS A 191 11.69 10.40 2.61
C CYS A 191 11.11 10.56 4.03
N ARG A 192 9.87 11.06 4.15
CA ARG A 192 9.08 10.89 5.40
C ARG A 192 8.22 9.62 5.40
N PHE A 193 8.10 8.92 4.28
CA PHE A 193 7.26 7.72 4.13
C PHE A 193 7.99 6.40 4.36
N PHE A 194 9.32 6.38 4.28
CA PHE A 194 10.08 5.15 4.44
C PHE A 194 10.53 5.00 5.90
N PRO A 195 10.19 3.90 6.58
CA PRO A 195 10.68 3.65 7.93
C PRO A 195 12.21 3.63 7.90
N ARG A 196 12.86 4.47 8.73
CA ARG A 196 14.31 4.45 8.84
C ARG A 196 14.73 3.05 9.32
N PRO A 197 15.77 2.44 8.72
CA PRO A 197 16.33 1.22 9.29
C PRO A 197 16.78 1.53 10.72
N GLU A 198 16.32 0.74 11.68
CA GLU A 198 16.82 0.82 13.06
C GLU A 198 18.33 0.63 13.03
N GLN A 199 19.08 1.69 13.33
CA GLN A 199 20.50 1.54 13.64
C GLN A 199 20.59 0.76 14.94
N ARG A 200 20.85 -0.55 14.84
CA ARG A 200 21.32 -1.32 15.98
C ARG A 200 22.64 -0.69 16.42
N HIS A 201 22.63 0.03 17.54
CA HIS A 201 23.85 0.40 18.24
C HIS A 201 24.55 -0.89 18.66
N VAL A 202 25.61 -1.23 17.92
CA VAL A 202 26.64 -2.15 18.40
C VAL A 202 27.36 -1.40 19.51
N THR A 203 26.91 -1.56 20.75
CA THR A 203 27.70 -1.16 21.91
C THR A 203 28.96 -2.00 21.92
N GLY A 204 30.08 -1.37 21.59
CA GLY A 204 31.41 -1.96 21.63
C GLY A 204 31.71 -2.54 23.01
N VAL A 205 32.08 -3.81 23.04
CA VAL A 205 32.73 -4.43 24.20
C VAL A 205 34.08 -3.74 24.37
N ARG A 206 34.24 -3.02 25.49
CA ARG A 206 35.51 -2.43 25.89
C ARG A 206 36.51 -3.54 26.20
N THR A 207 37.68 -3.42 25.59
CA THR A 207 38.93 -4.02 26.03
C THR A 207 39.31 -3.52 27.44
N GLY A 208 39.90 -4.39 28.24
CA GLY A 208 40.38 -4.07 29.59
C GLY A 208 41.09 -5.25 30.23
N ASP A 209 42.40 -5.29 30.03
CA ASP A 209 43.38 -6.23 30.57
C ASP A 209 43.51 -6.21 32.11
N SER A 210 43.94 -7.37 32.62
CA SER A 210 44.85 -7.63 33.76
C SER A 210 44.51 -7.14 35.18
N ALA A 211 44.31 -8.11 36.08
CA ALA A 211 45.31 -8.53 37.07
C ALA A 211 44.96 -9.93 37.61
#